data_AF-A0A9P5WAJ8-F1
#
_entry.id   AF-A0A9P5WAJ8-F1
#
_cell.length_a   1.000
_cell.length_b   1.000
_cell.length_c   1.000
_cell.angle_alpha   90.00
_cell.angle_beta   90.00
_cell.angle_gamma   90.00
#
_symmetry.space_group_name_H-M   'P 1'
#
loop_
_entity.id
_entity.type
_entity.pdbx_description
1 polymer ?
#
loop_
_entity_poly.entity_id
_entity_poly.type
_entity_poly.pdbx_seq_one_letter_code
_entity_poly.pdbx_strand_id
1 'polypeptide(L)'
;MDTTSHSRSEGNSEGNGEGDSVKAVTEQDISWIEGSSDKTPATFFNKFNIISCEEGHRRYSTAIRRSDICEQERALLISNFEAWKKSGSLDYWERRKTKAIANKSAWKTAGKIIRGSELFVETIIFENANEQRQFSSTSLCRSSTCDDQVNEEGQADRA
;
A
#
# COMPACT_ATOMS: atom_id res chain seq x y z
N MET A 1 56.83 20.16 -13.17
CA MET A 1 56.61 19.07 -12.21
C MET A 1 56.24 19.73 -10.90
N ASP A 2 54.99 19.61 -10.48
CA ASP A 2 54.65 19.31 -9.09
C ASP A 2 53.17 18.96 -9.04
N THR A 3 52.93 17.74 -8.57
CA THR A 3 51.68 17.03 -8.49
C THR A 3 51.22 17.06 -7.05
N THR A 4 50.05 17.65 -6.78
CA THR A 4 49.38 17.46 -5.49
C THR A 4 48.00 16.89 -5.73
N SER A 5 47.96 15.56 -5.65
CA SER A 5 46.78 14.73 -5.50
C SER A 5 46.24 14.88 -4.08
N HIS A 6 44.95 15.18 -3.93
CA HIS A 6 44.23 14.79 -2.72
C HIS A 6 42.93 14.07 -3.05
N SER A 7 42.86 12.89 -2.43
CA SER A 7 41.91 11.82 -2.59
C SER A 7 40.52 12.16 -2.05
N ARG A 8 39.53 11.63 -2.76
CA ARG A 8 38.17 11.22 -2.35
C ARG A 8 37.87 11.29 -0.84
N SER A 9 36.72 11.90 -0.54
CA SER A 9 35.70 11.26 0.29
C SER A 9 34.34 11.45 -0.38
N GLU A 10 33.86 10.38 -0.98
CA GLU A 10 32.48 10.19 -1.43
C GLU A 10 31.59 10.14 -0.19
N GLY A 11 31.00 11.28 0.16
CA GLY A 11 29.87 11.33 1.07
C GLY A 11 28.59 10.99 0.31
N ASN A 12 28.31 9.68 0.19
CA ASN A 12 26.98 9.19 -0.13
C ASN A 12 26.02 9.57 1.00
N SER A 13 25.45 10.77 0.92
CA SER A 13 24.17 11.06 1.54
C SER A 13 23.13 10.90 0.43
N GLU A 14 22.59 9.69 0.33
CA GLU A 14 21.29 9.45 -0.27
C GLU A 14 20.27 10.29 0.49
N GLY A 15 20.13 11.55 0.06
CA GLY A 15 19.00 12.37 0.38
C GLY A 15 17.78 11.71 -0.24
N ASN A 16 17.10 10.87 0.52
CA ASN A 16 15.68 10.61 0.33
C ASN A 16 14.91 11.89 0.70
N GLY A 17 15.16 12.94 -0.08
CA GLY A 17 14.26 14.06 -0.21
C GLY A 17 13.10 13.59 -1.06
N GLU A 18 12.12 12.92 -0.43
CA GLU A 18 10.74 13.17 -0.81
C GLU A 18 10.52 14.67 -0.54
N GLY A 19 10.94 15.50 -1.50
CA GLY A 19 10.59 16.89 -1.53
C GLY A 19 9.08 16.92 -1.47
N ASP A 20 8.55 17.46 -0.38
CA ASP A 20 7.16 17.79 -0.20
C ASP A 20 6.82 18.82 -1.30
N SER A 21 6.61 18.32 -2.51
CA SER A 21 6.33 19.14 -3.67
C SER A 21 4.92 19.66 -3.46
N VAL A 22 4.84 20.85 -2.87
CA VAL A 22 3.61 21.57 -2.60
C VAL A 22 2.80 21.60 -3.90
N LYS A 23 1.69 20.87 -3.96
CA LYS A 23 0.96 20.64 -5.22
C LYS A 23 0.31 21.93 -5.69
N ALA A 24 0.74 22.50 -6.81
CA ALA A 24 0.19 23.76 -7.30
C ALA A 24 -1.36 23.74 -7.42
N VAL A 25 -1.99 24.93 -7.32
CA VAL A 25 -3.42 25.07 -7.66
C VAL A 25 -3.61 24.72 -9.11
N THR A 26 -4.63 23.91 -9.38
CA THR A 26 -4.99 23.47 -10.73
C THR A 26 -6.23 24.21 -11.24
N GLU A 27 -6.43 24.23 -12.56
CA GLU A 27 -7.67 24.77 -13.15
C GLU A 27 -8.92 24.03 -12.66
N GLN A 28 -8.80 22.73 -12.32
CA GLN A 28 -9.91 22.00 -11.70
C GLN A 28 -10.32 22.57 -10.35
N ASP A 29 -9.38 23.09 -9.56
CA ASP A 29 -9.68 23.72 -8.27
C ASP A 29 -10.53 24.97 -8.48
N ILE A 30 -10.17 25.76 -9.50
CA ILE A 30 -10.80 27.02 -9.87
C ILE A 30 -12.20 26.76 -10.43
N SER A 31 -12.32 25.90 -11.45
CA SER A 31 -13.61 25.55 -12.05
C SER A 31 -14.56 24.91 -11.04
N TRP A 32 -14.04 24.18 -10.04
CA TRP A 32 -14.88 23.66 -8.97
C TRP A 32 -15.40 24.77 -8.07
N ILE A 33 -14.58 25.77 -7.72
CA ILE A 33 -15.05 26.95 -6.98
C ILE A 33 -16.08 27.72 -7.81
N GLU A 34 -15.98 27.79 -9.13
CA GLU A 34 -16.97 28.52 -9.94
C GLU A 34 -18.29 27.75 -10.05
N GLY A 35 -18.24 26.43 -10.24
CA GLY A 35 -19.42 25.61 -10.55
C GLY A 35 -20.07 24.90 -9.36
N SER A 36 -19.42 24.81 -8.20
CA SER A 36 -19.97 24.04 -7.07
C SER A 36 -21.09 24.78 -6.34
N SER A 37 -22.16 24.05 -6.00
CA SER A 37 -23.24 24.53 -5.14
C SER A 37 -22.86 24.56 -3.66
N ASP A 38 -22.02 23.63 -3.20
CA ASP A 38 -21.44 23.62 -1.86
C ASP A 38 -19.96 23.95 -1.97
N LYS A 39 -19.63 25.20 -1.62
CA LYS A 39 -18.26 25.72 -1.66
C LYS A 39 -17.63 25.74 -0.26
N THR A 40 -18.04 24.88 0.67
CA THR A 40 -17.41 24.86 2.00
C THR A 40 -15.98 24.30 1.94
N PRO A 41 -15.08 24.73 2.85
CA PRO A 41 -13.71 24.22 2.88
C PRO A 41 -13.64 22.69 3.01
N ALA A 42 -14.45 22.11 3.90
CA ALA A 42 -14.49 20.66 4.12
C ALA A 42 -14.86 19.87 2.85
N THR A 43 -15.86 20.35 2.10
CA THR A 43 -16.29 19.72 0.84
C THR A 43 -15.21 19.83 -0.22
N PHE A 44 -14.56 20.99 -0.36
CA PHE A 44 -13.42 21.16 -1.25
C PHE A 44 -12.27 20.19 -0.92
N PHE A 45 -11.84 20.12 0.35
CA PHE A 45 -10.75 19.24 0.77
C PHE A 45 -11.07 17.76 0.58
N ASN A 46 -12.34 17.37 0.76
CA ASN A 46 -12.81 16.02 0.48
C ASN A 46 -12.76 15.72 -1.02
N LYS A 47 -13.26 16.63 -1.87
CA LYS A 47 -13.29 16.46 -3.32
C LYS A 47 -11.90 16.21 -3.91
N PHE A 48 -10.89 16.95 -3.45
CA PHE A 48 -9.52 16.86 -3.95
C PHE A 48 -8.61 15.95 -3.12
N ASN A 49 -9.18 15.19 -2.17
CA ASN A 49 -8.47 14.29 -1.28
C ASN A 49 -7.23 14.94 -0.60
N ILE A 50 -7.37 16.20 -0.17
CA ILE A 50 -6.25 16.96 0.41
C ILE A 50 -6.07 16.53 1.86
N ILE A 51 -4.87 16.05 2.22
CA ILE A 51 -4.58 15.52 3.56
C ILE A 51 -3.74 16.46 4.43
N SER A 52 -3.02 17.40 3.81
CA SER A 52 -2.21 18.39 4.53
C SER A 52 -3.02 19.68 4.75
N CYS A 53 -2.96 20.18 5.98
CA CYS A 53 -3.64 21.41 6.41
C CYS A 53 -3.12 22.63 5.63
N GLU A 54 -1.80 22.78 5.60
CA GLU A 54 -1.14 23.89 4.90
C GLU A 54 -1.47 23.89 3.40
N GLU A 55 -1.40 22.72 2.78
CA GLU A 55 -1.71 22.53 1.38
C GLU A 55 -3.18 22.86 1.07
N GLY A 56 -4.10 22.37 1.90
CA GLY A 56 -5.52 22.66 1.77
C GLY A 56 -5.79 24.15 1.86
N HIS A 57 -5.23 24.81 2.88
CA HIS A 57 -5.43 26.24 3.07
C HIS A 57 -4.91 27.06 1.90
N ARG A 58 -3.71 26.75 1.42
CA ARG A 58 -3.10 27.43 0.27
C ARG A 58 -3.92 27.21 -1.00
N ARG A 59 -4.29 25.96 -1.31
CA ARG A 59 -5.06 25.65 -2.53
C ARG A 59 -6.42 26.30 -2.53
N TYR A 60 -7.16 26.16 -1.44
CA TYR A 60 -8.52 26.70 -1.35
C TYR A 60 -8.55 28.23 -1.40
N SER A 61 -7.67 28.91 -0.65
CA SER A 61 -7.57 30.37 -0.71
C SER A 61 -7.14 30.87 -2.08
N THR A 62 -6.23 30.18 -2.74
CA THR A 62 -5.76 30.54 -4.09
C THR A 62 -6.84 30.28 -5.14
N ALA A 63 -7.60 29.18 -5.03
CA ALA A 63 -8.72 28.88 -5.93
C ALA A 63 -9.80 29.96 -5.83
N ILE A 64 -10.18 30.38 -4.62
CA ILE A 64 -11.13 31.50 -4.42
C ILE A 64 -10.60 32.80 -5.02
N ARG A 65 -9.30 33.09 -4.92
CA ARG A 65 -8.72 34.34 -5.48
C ARG A 65 -8.62 34.32 -6.99
N ARG A 66 -8.46 33.15 -7.60
CA ARG A 66 -8.29 32.99 -9.05
C ARG A 66 -9.59 32.70 -9.81
N SER A 67 -10.66 32.35 -9.11
CA SER A 67 -11.96 32.08 -9.72
C SER A 67 -12.64 33.34 -10.24
N ASP A 68 -13.34 33.18 -11.36
CA ASP A 68 -14.20 34.18 -11.98
C ASP A 68 -15.59 34.20 -11.33
N ILE A 69 -15.60 34.49 -10.03
CA ILE A 69 -16.82 34.70 -9.23
C ILE A 69 -16.96 36.18 -8.88
N CYS A 70 -18.17 36.61 -8.57
CA CYS A 70 -18.40 38.00 -8.21
C CYS A 70 -17.69 38.37 -6.89
N GLU A 71 -17.30 39.64 -6.75
CA GLU A 71 -16.54 40.12 -5.59
C GLU A 71 -17.26 39.91 -4.26
N GLN A 72 -18.59 40.01 -4.25
CA GLN A 72 -19.39 39.78 -3.05
C GLN A 72 -19.30 38.31 -2.59
N GLU A 73 -19.39 37.36 -3.53
CA GLU A 73 -19.24 35.93 -3.23
C GLU A 73 -17.81 35.61 -2.79
N ARG A 74 -16.80 36.18 -3.46
CA ARG A 74 -15.39 36.03 -3.10
C ARG A 74 -15.13 36.48 -1.65
N ALA A 75 -15.61 37.66 -1.28
CA ALA A 75 -15.45 38.20 0.08
C ALA A 75 -16.13 37.32 1.13
N LEU A 76 -17.34 36.82 0.83
CA LEU A 76 -18.06 35.90 1.70
C LEU A 76 -17.29 34.58 1.92
N LEU A 77 -16.78 33.97 0.85
CA LEU A 77 -16.02 32.73 0.93
C LEU A 77 -14.72 32.90 1.72
N ILE A 78 -14.00 34.01 1.53
CA ILE A 78 -12.79 34.32 2.31
C ILE A 78 -13.13 34.50 3.79
N SER A 79 -14.15 35.30 4.11
CA SER A 79 -14.57 35.53 5.51
C SER A 79 -14.98 34.23 6.20
N ASN A 80 -15.81 33.41 5.54
CA ASN A 80 -16.24 32.12 6.05
C ASN A 80 -15.05 31.17 6.25
N PHE A 81 -14.07 31.21 5.34
CA PHE A 81 -12.86 30.41 5.47
C PHE A 81 -12.00 30.82 6.66
N GLU A 82 -11.81 32.13 6.87
CA GLU A 82 -11.09 32.64 8.05
C GLU A 82 -11.79 32.27 9.37
N ALA A 83 -13.12 32.32 9.40
CA ALA A 83 -13.89 31.85 10.54
C ALA A 83 -13.72 30.34 10.78
N TRP A 84 -13.85 29.54 9.71
CA TRP A 84 -13.70 28.09 9.77
C TRP A 84 -12.31 27.66 10.26
N LYS A 85 -11.25 28.37 9.84
CA LYS A 85 -9.88 28.13 10.33
C LYS A 85 -9.78 28.22 11.85
N LYS A 86 -10.53 29.13 12.49
CA LYS A 86 -10.49 29.34 13.94
C LYS A 86 -11.36 28.35 14.72
N SER A 87 -12.52 27.97 14.18
CA SER A 87 -13.53 27.21 14.93
C SER A 87 -13.62 25.72 14.57
N GLY A 88 -13.46 25.36 13.29
CA GLY A 88 -13.78 24.02 12.80
C GLY A 88 -12.61 23.27 12.14
N SER A 89 -11.50 23.95 11.88
CA SER A 89 -10.38 23.35 11.15
C SER A 89 -9.62 22.30 11.95
N LEU A 90 -9.45 22.51 13.26
CA LEU A 90 -8.64 21.64 14.10
C LEU A 90 -9.23 20.22 14.16
N ASP A 91 -10.49 20.10 14.57
CA ASP A 91 -11.22 18.81 14.61
C ASP A 91 -11.33 18.14 13.22
N TYR A 92 -11.43 18.94 12.16
CA TYR A 92 -11.44 18.42 10.79
C TYR A 92 -10.11 17.75 10.45
N TRP A 93 -8.99 18.46 10.68
CA TRP A 93 -7.66 17.98 10.34
C TRP A 93 -7.21 16.83 11.24
N GLU A 94 -7.56 16.85 12.53
CA GLU A 94 -7.28 15.72 13.44
C GLU A 94 -7.94 14.43 12.98
N ARG A 95 -9.25 14.46 12.70
CA ARG A 95 -9.98 13.29 12.18
C ARG A 95 -9.36 12.77 10.88
N ARG A 96 -8.92 13.68 10.02
CA ARG A 96 -8.32 13.32 8.72
C ARG A 96 -6.93 12.72 8.87
N LYS A 97 -6.09 13.25 9.76
CA LYS A 97 -4.79 12.67 10.10
C LYS A 97 -4.97 11.25 10.66
N THR A 98 -5.90 11.05 11.58
CA THR A 98 -6.20 9.72 12.14
C THR A 98 -6.62 8.74 11.05
N LYS A 99 -7.51 9.15 10.14
CA LYS A 99 -7.91 8.33 8.99
C LYS A 99 -6.74 8.00 8.06
N ALA A 100 -5.87 8.97 7.77
CA ALA A 100 -4.68 8.76 6.95
C ALA A 100 -3.69 7.77 7.60
N ILE A 101 -3.45 7.90 8.91
CA ILE A 101 -2.60 6.98 9.68
C ILE A 101 -3.19 5.57 9.69
N ALA A 102 -4.50 5.43 9.97
CA ALA A 102 -5.19 4.15 9.96
C ALA A 102 -5.11 3.47 8.59
N ASN A 103 -5.34 4.22 7.51
CA ASN A 103 -5.18 3.71 6.15
C ASN A 103 -3.74 3.25 5.87
N LYS A 104 -2.73 4.05 6.24
CA LYS A 104 -1.31 3.68 6.07
C LYS A 104 -0.98 2.38 6.82
N SER A 105 -1.50 2.22 8.04
CA SER A 105 -1.36 1.00 8.82
C SER A 105 -2.01 -0.20 8.14
N ALA A 106 -3.25 -0.04 7.65
CA ALA A 106 -3.98 -1.08 6.94
C ALA A 106 -3.25 -1.54 5.67
N TRP A 107 -2.73 -0.61 4.86
CA TRP A 107 -1.93 -0.92 3.68
C TRP A 107 -0.63 -1.65 4.03
N LYS A 108 0.05 -1.25 5.11
CA LYS A 108 1.27 -1.93 5.58
C LYS A 108 0.97 -3.36 6.02
N THR A 109 -0.14 -3.58 6.71
CA THR A 109 -0.58 -4.93 7.10
C THR A 109 -0.95 -5.78 5.90
N ALA A 110 -1.72 -5.23 4.95
CA ALA A 110 -2.07 -5.93 3.71
C ALA A 110 -0.82 -6.34 2.91
N GLY A 111 0.16 -5.44 2.74
CA GLY A 111 1.42 -5.76 2.09
C GLY A 111 2.24 -6.84 2.80
N LYS A 112 2.24 -6.87 4.14
CA LYS A 112 2.88 -7.94 4.92
C LYS A 112 2.18 -9.28 4.74
N ILE A 113 0.85 -9.30 4.72
CA ILE A 113 0.07 -10.52 4.49
C ILE A 113 0.40 -11.07 3.10
N ILE A 114 0.35 -10.25 2.06
CA ILE A 114 0.67 -10.65 0.68
C ILE A 114 2.08 -11.24 0.57
N ARG A 115 3.08 -10.54 1.12
CA ARG A 115 4.48 -11.02 1.10
C ARG A 115 4.65 -12.30 1.90
N GLY A 116 3.98 -12.43 3.05
CA GLY A 116 4.03 -13.64 3.87
C GLY A 116 3.32 -14.84 3.22
N SER A 117 2.30 -14.59 2.40
CA SER A 117 1.57 -15.65 1.70
C SER A 117 2.34 -16.29 0.56
N GLU A 118 3.30 -15.60 -0.08
CA GLU A 118 4.12 -16.21 -1.13
C GLU A 118 4.96 -17.39 -0.59
N LEU A 119 5.68 -17.17 0.51
CA LEU A 119 6.47 -18.21 1.19
C LEU A 119 5.60 -19.37 1.69
N PHE A 120 4.41 -19.07 2.20
CA PHE A 120 3.45 -20.09 2.64
C PHE A 120 2.96 -20.95 1.47
N VAL A 121 2.61 -20.33 0.34
CA VAL A 121 2.17 -21.03 -0.87
C VAL A 121 3.30 -21.87 -1.48
N GLU A 122 4.52 -21.32 -1.55
CA GLU A 122 5.71 -22.08 -2.00
C GLU A 122 5.97 -23.32 -1.15
N THR A 123 5.81 -23.19 0.17
CA THR A 123 6.00 -24.31 1.12
C THR A 123 4.97 -25.41 0.86
N ILE A 124 3.69 -25.06 0.71
CA ILE A 124 2.63 -26.02 0.39
C ILE A 124 2.83 -26.68 -0.98
N ILE A 125 3.28 -25.93 -1.99
CA ILE A 125 3.58 -26.50 -3.32
C ILE A 125 4.73 -27.50 -3.21
N PHE A 126 5.79 -27.17 -2.47
CA PHE A 126 6.96 -28.04 -2.29
C PHE A 126 6.62 -29.31 -1.51
N GLU A 127 5.85 -29.19 -0.41
CA GLU A 127 5.38 -30.32 0.39
C GLU A 127 4.51 -31.27 -0.44
N ASN A 128 3.50 -30.76 -1.14
CA ASN A 128 2.64 -31.57 -2.01
C ASN A 128 3.43 -32.25 -3.16
N ALA A 129 4.38 -31.54 -3.77
CA ALA A 129 5.22 -32.12 -4.83
C ALA A 129 6.10 -33.27 -4.30
N ASN A 130 6.57 -33.18 -3.05
CA ASN A 130 7.34 -34.25 -2.42
C ASN A 130 6.47 -35.44 -2.00
N GLU A 131 5.26 -35.20 -1.48
CA GLU A 131 4.31 -36.27 -1.15
C GLU A 131 3.93 -37.10 -2.39
N GLN A 132 3.69 -36.45 -3.54
CA GLN A 132 3.41 -37.16 -4.81
C GLN A 132 4.61 -38.01 -5.29
N ARG A 133 5.84 -37.56 -5.08
CA ARG A 133 7.05 -38.34 -5.40
C ARG A 133 7.21 -39.56 -4.50
N GLN A 134 6.86 -39.44 -3.22
CA GLN A 134 6.93 -40.56 -2.27
C GLN A 134 5.87 -41.64 -2.57
N PHE A 135 4.64 -41.25 -2.94
CA PHE A 135 3.59 -42.18 -3.38
C PHE A 135 3.96 -42.92 -4.68
N SER A 136 4.59 -42.21 -5.63
CA SER A 136 5.05 -42.83 -6.89
C SER A 136 6.15 -43.85 -6.66
N SER A 137 7.06 -43.58 -5.70
CA SER A 137 8.20 -44.45 -5.39
C SER A 137 7.84 -45.69 -4.57
N THR A 138 6.79 -45.63 -3.74
CA THR A 138 6.33 -46.77 -2.92
C THR A 138 5.40 -47.72 -3.69
N SER A 139 4.75 -47.25 -4.76
CA SER A 139 3.92 -48.12 -5.62
C SER A 139 4.74 -49.09 -6.48
N LEU A 140 6.03 -48.82 -6.72
CA LEU A 140 6.88 -49.66 -7.57
C LEU A 140 7.53 -50.87 -6.85
N CYS A 141 7.47 -50.94 -5.52
CA CYS A 141 8.10 -52.02 -4.75
C CYS A 141 7.15 -53.13 -4.29
N ARG A 142 5.89 -53.15 -4.74
CA ARG A 142 4.88 -54.13 -4.27
C ARG A 142 4.49 -55.22 -5.28
N SER A 143 5.27 -55.39 -6.35
CA SER A 143 5.00 -56.37 -7.41
C SER A 143 6.10 -57.42 -7.58
N SER A 144 6.76 -57.84 -6.49
CA SER A 144 7.74 -58.94 -6.52
C SER A 144 7.69 -59.71 -5.21
N THR A 145 6.63 -60.48 -4.99
CA THR A 145 6.70 -61.64 -4.09
C THR A 145 6.65 -62.89 -4.94
N CYS A 146 7.75 -63.61 -4.84
CA CYS A 146 8.08 -64.88 -5.45
C CYS A 146 7.13 -65.96 -4.92
N ASP A 147 6.42 -66.64 -5.82
CA ASP A 147 5.82 -67.95 -5.53
C ASP A 147 6.90 -69.02 -5.76
N ASP A 148 7.73 -69.25 -4.75
CA ASP A 148 8.61 -70.43 -4.71
C ASP A 148 7.83 -71.62 -4.14
N GLN A 149 7.67 -72.62 -5.00
CA GLN A 149 7.24 -73.97 -4.66
C GLN A 149 8.30 -74.65 -3.78
N VAL A 150 7.97 -74.98 -2.52
CA VAL A 150 8.48 -76.20 -1.87
C VAL A 150 7.47 -76.61 -0.79
N ASN A 151 6.96 -77.83 -0.82
CA ASN A 151 6.48 -78.48 0.39
C ASN A 151 6.86 -79.96 0.34
N GLU A 152 7.84 -80.34 1.16
CA GLU A 152 8.32 -81.69 1.38
C GLU A 152 7.33 -82.52 2.21
N GLU A 153 7.19 -83.77 1.79
CA GLU A 153 7.10 -85.02 2.56
C GLU A 153 6.34 -85.04 3.90
N GLY A 154 5.17 -85.69 3.87
CA GLY A 154 4.55 -86.35 5.02
C GLY A 154 4.42 -87.85 4.74
N GLN A 155 5.35 -88.64 5.27
CA GLN A 155 5.37 -90.09 5.20
C GLN A 155 4.66 -90.68 6.42
N ALA A 156 3.66 -91.54 6.21
CA ALA A 156 3.29 -92.72 7.02
C ALA A 156 1.81 -93.10 6.80
N ASP A 157 1.54 -94.19 6.07
CA ASP A 157 0.81 -95.35 6.63
C ASP A 157 0.57 -96.48 5.61
N ARG A 158 0.57 -97.72 6.13
CA ARG A 158 0.18 -99.04 5.55
C ARG A 158 1.21 -99.70 4.61
N ALA A 159 1.55 -100.99 4.76
CA ALA A 159 0.93 -102.13 5.45
C ALA A 159 2.01 -103.12 5.93
#